data_AF-A0A2V5UUV4-F1
#
_entry.id   AF-A0A2V5UUV4-F1
#
_cell.length_a   1.000
_cell.length_b   1.000
_cell.length_c   1.000
_cell.angle_alpha   90.00
_cell.angle_beta   90.00
_cell.angle_gamma   90.00
#
_symmetry.space_group_name_H-M   'P 1'
#
loop_
_entity.id
_entity.type
_entity.pdbx_description
1 polymer ?
#
loop_
_entity_poly.entity_id
_entity_poly.type
_entity_poly.pdbx_seq_one_letter_code
_entity_poly.pdbx_strand_id
1 'polypeptide(L)'
;TNGHEEPQVVLWFVPIRVHSWLGTIGLSAALFTAGLLVTLSFRLWPELTRPKYVAPAFRVPSPLDLASLPTAARFDVPLGSENGAMSYNAQRLTQNHHLRDDLNGIGGEDSDLGDPIYAVANGRVLLTRDGGP
;
A
#
# COMPACT_ATOMS: atom_id res chain seq x y z
N THR A 1 -25.11 -65.31 70.96
CA THR A 1 -24.48 -65.84 69.74
C THR A 1 -24.42 -64.69 68.74
N ASN A 2 -23.31 -63.96 68.72
CA ASN A 2 -23.17 -62.73 67.95
C ASN A 2 -22.80 -63.09 66.51
N GLY A 3 -23.72 -62.86 65.57
CA GLY A 3 -23.47 -62.96 64.14
C GLY A 3 -22.74 -61.70 63.68
N HIS A 4 -21.53 -61.86 63.15
CA HIS A 4 -20.80 -60.81 62.46
C HIS A 4 -21.31 -60.73 61.00
N GLU A 5 -21.91 -59.60 60.62
CA GLU A 5 -22.14 -59.27 59.22
C GLU A 5 -20.93 -58.47 58.70
N GLU A 6 -20.26 -58.97 57.66
CA GLU A 6 -19.18 -58.25 56.99
C GLU A 6 -19.74 -57.14 56.08
N PRO A 7 -19.20 -55.91 56.14
CA PRO A 7 -19.64 -54.85 55.26
C PRO A 7 -19.11 -55.06 53.83
N GLN A 8 -20.02 -55.25 52.88
CA GLN A 8 -19.71 -55.30 51.44
C GLN A 8 -19.38 -53.88 50.93
N VAL A 9 -18.12 -53.62 50.61
CA VAL A 9 -17.69 -52.34 50.01
C VAL A 9 -17.94 -52.41 48.50
N VAL A 10 -18.99 -51.73 48.02
CA VAL A 10 -19.28 -51.59 46.59
C VAL A 10 -18.45 -50.43 46.03
N LEU A 11 -17.48 -50.75 45.18
CA LEU A 11 -16.62 -49.78 44.51
C LEU A 11 -17.31 -49.27 43.23
N TRP A 12 -17.82 -48.04 43.24
CA TRP A 12 -18.34 -47.38 42.04
C TRP A 12 -17.19 -46.81 41.20
N PHE A 13 -16.93 -47.40 40.04
CA PHE A 13 -16.01 -46.82 39.06
C PHE A 13 -16.72 -45.72 38.27
N VAL A 14 -16.34 -44.46 38.48
CA VAL A 14 -16.71 -43.34 37.61
C VAL A 14 -15.60 -43.18 36.56
N PRO A 15 -15.85 -43.42 35.26
CA PRO A 15 -14.83 -43.23 34.25
C PRO A 15 -14.53 -41.73 34.08
N ILE A 16 -13.34 -41.30 34.47
CA ILE A 16 -12.83 -39.96 34.20
C ILE A 16 -12.50 -39.87 32.70
N ARG A 17 -13.21 -39.01 31.96
CA ARG A 17 -12.97 -38.77 30.54
C ARG A 17 -11.65 -38.01 30.36
N VAL A 18 -10.59 -38.71 29.97
CA VAL A 18 -9.29 -38.09 29.68
C VAL A 18 -9.40 -37.32 28.36
N HIS A 19 -9.37 -35.99 28.41
CA HIS A 19 -9.40 -35.15 27.21
C HIS A 19 -8.09 -35.32 26.42
N SER A 20 -8.21 -35.62 25.12
CA SER A 20 -7.06 -35.84 24.23
C SER A 20 -6.43 -34.51 23.82
N TRP A 21 -5.34 -34.13 24.48
CA TRP A 21 -4.56 -32.93 24.17
C TRP A 21 -4.03 -32.91 22.73
N LEU A 22 -3.73 -34.09 22.17
CA LEU A 22 -3.29 -34.23 20.77
C LEU A 22 -4.37 -33.80 19.77
N GLY A 23 -5.65 -34.07 20.07
CA GLY A 23 -6.77 -33.64 19.24
C GLY A 23 -6.96 -32.13 19.26
N THR A 24 -6.79 -31.49 20.42
CA THR A 24 -6.89 -30.03 20.54
C THR A 24 -5.74 -29.32 19.82
N ILE A 25 -4.49 -29.80 19.97
CA ILE A 25 -3.33 -29.23 19.25
C ILE A 25 -3.53 -29.36 17.74
N GLY A 26 -3.95 -30.53 17.25
CA GLY A 26 -4.22 -30.76 15.83
C GLY A 26 -5.30 -29.82 15.28
N LEU A 27 -6.40 -29.65 16.01
CA LEU A 27 -7.47 -28.72 15.63
C LEU A 27 -6.99 -27.27 15.60
N SER A 28 -6.23 -26.82 16.62
CA SER A 28 -5.69 -25.46 16.67
C SER A 28 -4.72 -25.19 15.52
N ALA A 29 -3.84 -26.14 15.19
CA ALA A 29 -2.92 -26.01 14.05
C ALA A 29 -3.68 -25.93 12.71
N ALA A 30 -4.73 -26.74 12.54
CA ALA A 30 -5.58 -26.71 11.36
C ALA A 30 -6.31 -25.37 11.21
N LEU A 31 -6.92 -24.86 12.29
CA LEU A 31 -7.59 -23.56 12.30
C LEU A 31 -6.62 -22.40 12.04
N PHE A 32 -5.42 -22.44 12.63
CA PHE A 32 -4.38 -21.45 12.36
C PHE A 32 -3.96 -21.46 10.88
N THR A 33 -3.73 -22.64 10.32
CA THR A 33 -3.35 -22.78 8.90
C THR A 33 -4.44 -22.27 7.98
N ALA A 34 -5.70 -22.63 8.24
CA ALA A 34 -6.85 -22.13 7.48
C ALA A 34 -6.97 -20.61 7.59
N GLY A 35 -6.85 -20.05 8.79
CA GLY A 35 -6.90 -18.59 9.02
C GLY A 35 -5.75 -17.85 8.33
N LEU A 36 -4.54 -18.43 8.34
CA LEU A 36 -3.38 -17.88 7.64
C LEU A 36 -3.61 -17.88 6.12
N LEU A 37 -4.09 -18.99 5.56
CA LEU A 37 -4.38 -19.09 4.13
C LEU A 37 -5.47 -18.12 3.69
N VAL A 38 -6.54 -17.96 4.48
CA VAL A 38 -7.59 -16.97 4.21
C VAL A 38 -7.02 -15.56 4.24
N THR A 39 -6.21 -15.25 5.26
CA THR A 39 -5.59 -13.93 5.42
C THR A 39 -4.66 -13.61 4.27
N LEU A 40 -3.77 -14.54 3.91
CA LEU A 40 -2.85 -14.39 2.78
C LEU A 40 -3.61 -14.25 1.46
N SER A 41 -4.65 -15.07 1.24
CA SER A 41 -5.48 -14.99 0.04
C SER A 41 -6.11 -13.61 -0.08
N PHE A 42 -6.74 -13.10 0.98
CA PHE A 42 -7.35 -11.77 0.98
C PHE A 42 -6.33 -10.63 0.80
N ARG A 43 -5.15 -10.75 1.43
CA ARG A 43 -4.08 -9.74 1.35
C ARG A 43 -3.40 -9.72 -0.02
N LEU A 44 -3.22 -10.87 -0.65
CA LEU A 44 -2.52 -11.01 -1.93
C LEU A 44 -3.46 -10.87 -3.12
N TRP A 45 -4.76 -11.09 -2.95
CA TRP A 45 -5.75 -11.04 -4.03
C TRP A 45 -5.67 -9.75 -4.86
N PRO A 46 -5.62 -8.53 -4.27
CA PRO A 46 -5.53 -7.29 -5.06
C PRO A 46 -4.30 -7.22 -5.97
N GLU A 47 -3.16 -7.74 -5.51
CA GLU A 47 -1.92 -7.76 -6.30
C GLU A 47 -1.96 -8.85 -7.38
N LEU A 48 -2.49 -10.02 -7.06
CA LEU A 48 -2.67 -11.13 -8.03
C LEU A 48 -3.67 -10.78 -9.12
N THR A 49 -4.69 -9.97 -8.81
CA THR A 49 -5.68 -9.48 -9.78
C THR A 49 -5.32 -8.14 -10.41
N ARG A 50 -4.13 -7.62 -10.12
CA ARG A 50 -3.70 -6.32 -10.65
C ARG A 50 -3.66 -6.36 -12.18
N PRO A 51 -4.17 -5.33 -12.88
CA PRO A 51 -4.08 -5.26 -14.33
C PRO A 51 -2.63 -5.41 -14.79
N LYS A 52 -2.38 -6.34 -15.72
CA LYS A 52 -1.04 -6.58 -16.28
C LYS A 52 -0.50 -5.36 -17.04
N TYR A 53 -1.40 -4.53 -17.56
CA TYR A 53 -1.05 -3.32 -18.26
C TYR A 53 -1.43 -2.09 -17.42
N VAL A 54 -0.40 -1.36 -17.01
CA VAL A 54 -0.49 -0.01 -16.48
C VAL A 54 0.29 0.87 -17.46
N ALA A 55 -0.34 1.96 -17.92
CA ALA A 55 0.33 2.89 -18.82
C ALA A 55 1.63 3.40 -18.17
N PRO A 56 2.72 3.60 -18.94
CA PRO A 56 4.03 3.88 -18.37
C PRO A 56 4.06 5.02 -17.34
N ALA A 57 3.23 6.05 -17.52
CA ALA A 57 3.12 7.20 -16.62
C ALA A 57 2.59 6.85 -15.21
N PHE A 58 1.90 5.72 -15.05
CA PHE A 58 1.33 5.28 -13.78
C PHE A 58 2.07 4.07 -13.19
N ARG A 59 3.24 3.71 -13.74
CA ARG A 59 4.08 2.63 -13.18
C ARG A 59 4.87 3.18 -12.00
N VAL A 60 4.57 2.67 -10.81
CA VAL A 60 5.34 2.97 -9.60
C VAL A 60 6.59 2.08 -9.59
N PRO A 61 7.81 2.64 -9.40
CA PRO A 61 9.04 1.85 -9.26
C PRO A 61 8.99 0.90 -8.07
N SER A 62 9.92 -0.06 -8.01
CA SER A 62 10.01 -0.95 -6.85
C SER A 62 10.34 -0.15 -5.57
N PRO A 63 9.98 -0.65 -4.37
CA PRO A 63 10.33 0.02 -3.12
C PRO A 63 11.84 0.28 -2.97
N LEU A 64 12.69 -0.62 -3.48
CA LEU A 64 14.14 -0.46 -3.46
C LEU A 64 14.59 0.66 -4.42
N ASP A 65 14.01 0.73 -5.61
CA ASP A 65 14.29 1.83 -6.54
C ASP A 65 13.85 3.18 -5.95
N LEU A 66 12.67 3.24 -5.34
CA LEU A 66 12.18 4.45 -4.65
C LEU A 66 13.10 4.89 -3.51
N ALA A 67 13.56 3.93 -2.69
CA ALA A 67 14.49 4.21 -1.60
C ALA A 67 15.87 4.68 -2.08
N SER A 68 16.25 4.36 -3.32
CA SER A 68 17.50 4.80 -3.93
C SER A 68 17.45 6.22 -4.53
N LEU A 69 16.26 6.82 -4.65
CA LEU A 69 16.10 8.15 -5.22
C LEU A 69 16.68 9.22 -4.29
N PRO A 70 17.26 10.31 -4.84
CA PRO A 70 17.70 11.43 -4.03
C PRO A 70 16.52 12.09 -3.31
N THR A 71 16.76 12.59 -2.11
CA THR A 71 15.73 13.35 -1.37
C THR A 71 15.47 14.70 -2.03
N ALA A 72 14.19 14.98 -2.31
CA ALA A 72 13.73 16.29 -2.74
C ALA A 72 13.56 17.22 -1.52
N ALA A 73 14.54 18.10 -1.29
CA ALA A 73 14.51 19.03 -0.16
C ALA A 73 13.62 20.26 -0.39
N ARG A 74 13.36 20.60 -1.65
CA ARG A 74 12.50 21.72 -2.08
C ARG A 74 11.77 21.36 -3.36
N PHE A 75 10.66 22.06 -3.60
CA PHE A 75 9.91 22.05 -4.84
C PHE A 75 9.66 23.49 -5.26
N ASP A 76 10.18 23.87 -6.41
CA ASP A 76 9.98 25.19 -7.01
C ASP A 76 8.92 25.16 -8.12
N VAL A 77 8.62 26.31 -8.74
CA VAL A 77 7.78 26.39 -9.95
C VAL A 77 8.65 26.08 -11.17
N PRO A 78 8.22 25.23 -12.11
CA PRO A 78 9.06 24.78 -13.24
C PRO A 78 9.26 25.84 -14.34
N LEU A 79 8.76 27.06 -14.16
CA LEU A 79 8.64 28.09 -15.19
C LEU A 79 9.24 29.43 -14.72
N GLY A 80 9.69 30.23 -15.68
CA GLY A 80 10.17 31.61 -15.52
C GLY A 80 11.62 31.75 -15.07
N SER A 81 12.08 30.94 -14.11
CA SER A 81 13.53 30.81 -13.81
C SER A 81 13.85 29.49 -13.10
N GLU A 82 15.15 29.20 -12.94
CA GLU A 82 15.64 28.04 -12.17
C GLU A 82 15.16 28.00 -10.70
N ASN A 83 14.64 29.11 -10.18
CA ASN A 83 14.07 29.22 -8.84
C ASN A 83 12.58 29.61 -8.87
N GLY A 84 11.91 29.44 -10.02
CA GLY A 84 10.47 29.69 -10.17
C GLY A 84 10.04 31.16 -10.07
N ALA A 85 10.94 32.10 -10.36
CA ALA A 85 10.59 33.52 -10.45
C ALA A 85 9.89 33.84 -11.78
N MET A 86 9.21 34.99 -11.86
CA MET A 86 8.61 35.50 -13.10
C MET A 86 7.49 34.62 -13.70
N SER A 87 6.90 33.72 -12.89
CA SER A 87 5.75 32.91 -13.26
C SER A 87 4.62 33.02 -12.24
N TYR A 88 3.40 32.67 -12.63
CA TYR A 88 2.25 32.60 -11.74
C TYR A 88 1.28 31.48 -12.16
N ASN A 89 0.40 31.07 -11.24
CA ASN A 89 -0.65 30.10 -11.51
C ASN A 89 -1.89 30.82 -12.07
N ALA A 90 -2.08 30.72 -13.38
CA ALA A 90 -3.16 31.34 -14.14
C ALA A 90 -4.51 30.65 -13.92
N GLN A 91 -4.51 29.33 -13.69
CA GLN A 91 -5.69 28.54 -13.38
C GLN A 91 -5.38 27.41 -12.41
N ARG A 92 -5.83 27.59 -11.16
CA ARG A 92 -5.57 26.65 -10.07
C ARG A 92 -6.29 25.33 -10.30
N LEU A 93 -5.72 24.26 -9.76
CA LEU A 93 -6.37 22.96 -9.66
C LEU A 93 -7.81 23.10 -9.14
N THR A 94 -8.74 22.36 -9.76
CA THR A 94 -10.19 22.34 -9.50
C THR A 94 -10.95 23.60 -9.90
N GLN A 95 -10.28 24.72 -10.16
CA GLN A 95 -10.94 25.93 -10.64
C GLN A 95 -11.39 25.73 -12.09
N ASN A 96 -12.63 26.07 -12.42
CA ASN A 96 -13.21 25.89 -13.77
C ASN A 96 -13.05 24.46 -14.33
N HIS A 97 -13.10 23.44 -13.47
CA HIS A 97 -12.88 22.03 -13.83
C HIS A 97 -11.47 21.69 -14.33
N HIS A 98 -10.47 22.53 -14.02
CA HIS A 98 -9.09 22.27 -14.37
C HIS A 98 -8.51 21.11 -13.54
N LEU A 99 -7.89 20.14 -14.20
CA LEU A 99 -7.35 18.91 -13.58
C LEU A 99 -5.88 19.04 -13.15
N ARG A 100 -5.25 20.20 -13.39
CA ARG A 100 -3.86 20.53 -13.04
C ARG A 100 -3.75 22.00 -12.61
N ASP A 101 -2.56 22.47 -12.30
CA ASP A 101 -2.29 23.92 -12.23
C ASP A 101 -1.82 24.39 -13.61
N ASP A 102 -2.35 25.53 -14.05
CA ASP A 102 -1.93 26.23 -15.27
C ASP A 102 -0.94 27.33 -14.92
N LEU A 103 0.27 27.29 -15.47
CA LEU A 103 1.36 28.17 -15.09
C LEU A 103 1.77 29.02 -16.30
N ASN A 104 1.81 30.35 -16.14
CA ASN A 104 2.21 31.28 -17.20
C ASN A 104 3.31 32.24 -16.72
N GLY A 105 4.00 32.84 -17.69
CA GLY A 105 4.93 33.95 -17.46
C GLY A 105 4.20 35.25 -17.10
N ILE A 106 4.82 36.12 -16.30
CA ILE A 106 4.20 37.39 -15.86
C ILE A 106 4.06 38.44 -16.98
N GLY A 107 4.51 38.17 -18.20
CA GLY A 107 4.38 39.06 -19.35
C GLY A 107 2.95 39.18 -19.90
N GLY A 108 2.03 38.32 -19.43
CA GLY A 108 0.65 38.23 -19.89
C GLY A 108 0.48 37.27 -21.07
N GLU A 109 -0.74 36.75 -21.27
CA GLU A 109 -1.06 35.75 -22.31
C GLU A 109 -0.05 34.59 -22.32
N ASP A 110 0.41 34.20 -23.52
CA ASP A 110 1.38 33.11 -23.76
C ASP A 110 2.84 33.63 -23.72
N SER A 111 3.14 34.60 -22.85
CA SER A 111 4.47 35.21 -22.76
C SER A 111 5.62 34.24 -22.45
N ASP A 112 5.28 33.07 -21.92
CA ASP A 112 6.18 31.95 -21.62
C ASP A 112 6.30 30.93 -22.76
N LEU A 113 5.66 31.17 -23.91
CA LEU A 113 5.76 30.29 -25.06
C LEU A 113 7.21 30.22 -25.56
N GLY A 114 7.80 29.03 -25.42
CA GLY A 114 9.19 28.76 -25.80
C GLY A 114 10.20 28.90 -24.64
N ASP A 115 9.73 29.29 -23.45
CA ASP A 115 10.58 29.32 -22.26
C ASP A 115 11.00 27.91 -21.83
N PRO A 116 12.21 27.76 -21.25
CA PRO A 116 12.66 26.49 -20.71
C PRO A 116 11.82 26.05 -19.50
N ILE A 117 11.56 24.75 -19.43
CA ILE A 117 10.96 24.07 -18.28
C ILE A 117 12.06 23.47 -17.41
N TYR A 118 12.12 23.88 -16.14
CA TYR A 118 13.16 23.45 -15.20
C TYR A 118 12.71 22.27 -14.34
N ALA A 119 13.67 21.42 -13.96
CA ALA A 119 13.46 20.44 -12.90
C ALA A 119 13.27 21.17 -11.56
N VAL A 120 12.16 20.91 -10.87
CA VAL A 120 11.78 21.62 -9.64
C VAL A 120 12.35 21.01 -8.37
N ALA A 121 12.97 19.84 -8.48
CA ALA A 121 13.51 19.08 -7.37
C ALA A 121 14.57 18.08 -7.85
N ASN A 122 15.41 17.62 -6.93
CA ASN A 122 16.27 16.46 -7.16
C ASN A 122 15.41 15.21 -7.42
N GLY A 123 15.80 14.41 -8.41
CA GLY A 123 15.06 13.21 -8.76
C GLY A 123 15.71 12.42 -9.89
N ARG A 124 14.95 11.45 -10.42
CA ARG A 124 15.31 10.63 -11.57
C ARG A 124 14.18 10.66 -12.58
N VAL A 125 14.52 10.83 -13.86
CA VAL A 125 13.56 10.73 -14.94
C VAL A 125 13.11 9.27 -15.10
N LEU A 126 11.81 9.01 -14.92
CA LEU A 126 11.22 7.67 -15.04
C LEU A 126 10.53 7.43 -16.39
N LEU A 127 10.05 8.51 -17.02
CA LEU A 127 9.36 8.48 -18.29
C LEU A 127 9.71 9.73 -19.09
N THR A 128 10.06 9.53 -20.35
CA THR A 128 10.09 10.58 -21.37
C THR A 128 9.23 10.14 -22.53
N ARG A 129 8.42 11.03 -23.06
CA ARG A 129 7.59 10.76 -24.23
C ARG A 129 7.49 12.03 -25.05
N ASP A 130 7.50 11.87 -26.37
CA ASP A 130 7.08 12.92 -27.28
C ASP A 130 5.55 13.13 -27.15
N GLY A 131 5.16 14.36 -26.83
CA GLY A 131 3.76 14.77 -26.67
C GLY A 131 3.01 14.88 -27.98
N GLY A 132 3.71 14.93 -29.12
CA GLY A 132 3.16 15.30 -30.42
C GLY A 132 3.19 16.82 -30.65
N PRO A 133 2.77 17.29 -31.84
CA PRO A 133 2.59 18.70 -32.15
C PRO A 133 1.39 19.32 -31.42
#